data_AF-A0A7C7AHP0-F1
#
_entry.id   AF-A0A7C7AHP0-F1
#
_cell.length_a   1.000
_cell.length_b   1.000
_cell.length_c   1.000
_cell.angle_alpha   90.00
_cell.angle_beta   90.00
_cell.angle_gamma   90.00
#
_symmetry.space_group_name_H-M   'P 1'
#
loop_
_entity.id
_entity.type
_entity.pdbx_description
1 polymer ?
#
loop_
_entity_poly.entity_id
_entity_poly.type
_entity_poly.pdbx_seq_one_letter_code
_entity_poly.pdbx_strand_id
1 'polypeptide(L)' 'MLLKIIEVGIEKKVNSIEFGQTAEESKLKIGCREVDKYLYVHHSNFILNFLIQKLLPCMSYRPYKRFHHVFKD' A
#
# COMPACT_ATOMS: atom_id res chain seq x y z
N MET A 1 7.78 -10.33 -13.72
CA MET A 1 6.85 -10.98 -12.78
C MET A 1 5.51 -10.23 -12.66
N LEU A 2 5.47 -8.97 -12.22
CA LEU A 2 4.19 -8.25 -12.00
C LEU A 2 3.31 -8.14 -13.27
N LEU A 3 3.90 -7.83 -14.42
CA LEU A 3 3.16 -7.80 -15.69
C LEU A 3 2.55 -9.16 -16.06
N LYS A 4 3.21 -10.27 -15.72
CA LYS A 4 2.66 -11.62 -15.96
C LYS A 4 1.45 -11.90 -15.08
N ILE A 5 1.45 -11.38 -13.84
CA ILE A 5 0.29 -11.47 -12.95
C ILE A 5 -0.89 -10.69 -13.55
N ILE A 6 -0.64 -9.48 -14.08
CA ILE A 6 -1.67 -8.69 -14.77
C ILE A 6 -2.22 -9.45 -15.98
N GLU A 7 -1.33 -9.96 -16.85
CA GLU A 7 -1.70 -10.73 -18.03
C GLU A 7 -2.62 -11.92 -17.66
N VAL A 8 -2.23 -12.71 -16.66
CA VAL A 8 -3.05 -13.84 -16.16
C VAL A 8 -4.40 -13.36 -15.61
N GLY A 9 -4.43 -12.21 -14.92
CA GLY A 9 -5.67 -11.63 -14.43
C GLY A 9 -6.62 -11.23 -15.57
N ILE A 10 -6.09 -10.63 -16.63
CA ILE A 10 -6.83 -10.26 -17.84
C ILE A 10 -7.38 -11.51 -18.53
N GLU A 11 -6.53 -12.52 -18.75
CA GLU A 11 -6.92 -13.81 -19.36
C GLU A 11 -8.06 -14.47 -18.58
N LYS A 12 -7.97 -14.45 -17.24
CA LYS A 12 -8.98 -15.02 -16.34
C LYS A 12 -10.19 -14.10 -16.10
N LYS A 13 -10.21 -12.90 -16.70
CA LYS A 13 -11.28 -11.91 -16.56
C LYS A 13 -11.59 -11.58 -15.09
N VAL A 14 -10.56 -11.47 -14.25
CA VAL A 14 -10.75 -11.06 -12.86
C VAL A 14 -11.01 -9.56 -12.80
N ASN A 15 -11.90 -9.14 -11.91
CA ASN A 15 -12.28 -7.74 -11.78
C ASN A 15 -11.20 -6.88 -11.08
N SER A 16 -10.35 -7.50 -10.26
CA SER A 16 -9.31 -6.81 -9.49
C SER A 16 -8.16 -7.73 -9.12
N ILE A 17 -6.99 -7.15 -8.87
CA ILE A 17 -5.79 -7.83 -8.37
C ILE A 17 -5.24 -7.04 -7.19
N GLU A 18 -5.15 -7.66 -6.01
CA GLU A 18 -4.53 -7.05 -4.83
C GLU A 18 -3.04 -7.43 -4.77
N PHE A 19 -2.16 -6.47 -5.04
CA PHE A 19 -0.71 -6.69 -5.07
C PHE A 19 -0.05 -6.65 -3.67
N GLY A 20 -0.80 -6.34 -2.61
CA GLY A 20 -0.30 -6.16 -1.24
C GLY A 20 0.40 -4.81 -1.02
N GLN A 21 1.04 -4.65 0.14
CA GLN A 21 1.46 -3.33 0.64
C GLN A 21 2.87 -2.86 0.21
N THR A 22 3.81 -3.79 -0.05
CA THR A 22 5.22 -3.43 -0.31
C THR A 22 5.48 -3.01 -1.75
N ALA A 23 6.66 -2.48 -2.09
CA ALA A 23 7.05 -2.16 -3.48
C ALA A 23 6.06 -1.22 -4.22
N GLU A 24 5.58 -0.19 -3.53
CA GLU A 24 4.66 0.86 -4.00
C GLU A 24 5.07 1.43 -5.37
N GLU A 25 6.32 1.92 -5.50
CA GLU A 25 6.82 2.52 -6.74
C GLU A 25 6.69 1.59 -7.97
N SER A 26 7.08 0.32 -7.83
CA SER A 26 7.02 -0.65 -8.92
C SER A 26 5.57 -0.96 -9.34
N LYS A 27 4.62 -0.89 -8.39
CA LYS A 27 3.20 -1.16 -8.61
C LYS A 27 2.49 0.03 -9.24
N LEU A 28 2.79 1.25 -8.80
CA LEU A 28 2.25 2.46 -9.42
C LEU A 28 2.65 2.57 -10.89
N LYS A 29 3.88 2.21 -11.24
CA LYS A 29 4.40 2.23 -12.63
C LYS A 29 3.65 1.29 -13.59
N ILE A 30 2.94 0.28 -13.08
CA ILE A 30 2.13 -0.67 -13.87
C ILE A 30 0.62 -0.40 -13.76
N GLY A 31 0.23 0.74 -13.20
CA GLY A 31 -1.16 1.19 -13.15
C GLY A 31 -1.94 0.74 -11.92
N CYS A 32 -1.29 0.17 -10.90
CA CYS A 32 -1.95 -0.07 -9.62
C CYS A 32 -2.31 1.27 -8.95
N ARG A 33 -3.34 1.23 -8.11
CA ARG A 33 -3.76 2.37 -7.27
C ARG A 33 -3.49 2.04 -5.81
N GLU A 34 -3.02 3.04 -5.08
CA GLU A 34 -2.89 2.95 -3.63
C GLU A 34 -4.26 2.91 -2.97
N VAL A 35 -4.33 2.14 -1.88
CA VAL A 35 -5.51 2.06 -1.02
C VAL A 35 -5.04 2.25 0.40
N ASP A 36 -5.57 3.27 1.06
CA ASP A 36 -5.20 3.58 2.43
C ASP A 36 -5.51 2.41 3.37
N LYS A 37 -4.54 2.11 4.24
CA LYS A 37 -4.69 1.15 5.34
C LYS A 37 -4.42 1.88 6.64
N TYR A 38 -5.31 1.67 7.61
CA TYR A 38 -5.22 2.32 8.91
C TYR A 38 -4.81 1.32 9.99
N LEU A 39 -4.04 1.79 10.97
CA LEU A 39 -3.60 1.01 12.12
C LEU A 39 -4.13 1.66 13.39
N TYR A 40 -4.79 0.86 14.22
CA TYR A 40 -5.16 1.25 15.58
C TYR A 40 -4.24 0.52 16.57
N VAL A 41 -3.62 1.28 17.48
CA VAL A 41 -2.75 0.72 18.52
C VAL A 41 -3.17 1.28 19.87
N HIS A 42 -3.28 0.39 20.85
CA HIS A 42 -3.62 0.73 22.23
C HIS A 42 -2.98 -0.28 23.18
N HIS A 43 -2.60 0.18 24.37
CA HIS A 43 -2.14 -0.67 25.45
C HIS A 43 -2.90 -0.35 26.75
N SER A 44 -3.28 -1.36 27.53
CA SER A 44 -4.05 -1.18 28.77
C SER A 44 -3.27 -0.42 29.85
N ASN A 45 -1.96 -0.64 29.96
CA ASN A 45 -1.08 0.15 30.81
C ASN A 45 -0.87 1.56 30.22
N PHE A 46 -1.25 2.59 30.99
CA PHE A 46 -1.19 3.99 30.58
C PHE A 46 0.20 4.46 30.17
N ILE A 47 1.26 4.05 30.90
CA ILE A 47 2.64 4.46 30.61
C ILE A 47 3.08 3.89 29.27
N LEU A 48 2.85 2.59 29.04
CA LEU A 48 3.20 1.93 27.78
C LEU A 48 2.39 2.51 26.62
N ASN A 49 1.10 2.77 26.81
CA ASN A 49 0.28 3.41 25.79
C ASN A 49 0.83 4.77 25.42
N PHE A 50 1.17 5.61 26.41
CA PHE A 50 1.76 6.93 26.17
C PHE A 50 3.06 6.85 25.35
N LEU A 51 3.96 5.93 25.69
CA LEU A 51 5.21 5.73 24.94
C LEU A 51 4.94 5.28 23.50
N ILE A 52 4.03 4.33 23.30
CA ILE A 52 3.66 3.84 21.98
C ILE A 52 3.08 4.98 21.13
N GLN A 53 2.08 5.70 21.64
CA GLN A 53 1.45 6.81 20.90
C GLN A 53 2.47 7.87 20.48
N LYS A 54 3.47 8.15 21.32
CA LYS A 54 4.52 9.12 21.02
C LYS A 54 5.51 8.63 19.95
N LEU A 55 5.76 7.33 19.86
CA LEU A 55 6.70 6.73 18.89
C LEU A 55 6.05 6.37 17.55
N LEU A 56 4.73 6.21 17.50
CA LEU A 56 3.98 5.84 16.28
C LEU A 56 4.26 6.74 15.06
N PRO A 57 4.33 8.08 15.16
CA PRO A 57 4.62 8.94 14.01
C PRO A 57 5.98 8.65 13.37
N CYS A 58 6.97 8.23 14.15
CA CYS A 58 8.30 7.90 13.63
C CYS A 58 8.32 6.63 12.79
N MET A 59 7.39 5.70 13.06
CA MET A 59 7.23 4.43 12.35
C MET A 59 6.21 4.51 11.22
N SER A 60 5.56 5.67 11.04
CA SER A 60 4.51 5.84 10.05
C SER A 60 5.07 5.79 8.63
N TYR A 61 4.31 5.17 7.73
CA TYR A 61 4.69 5.02 6.34
C TYR A 61 4.83 6.39 5.65
N ARG A 62 5.84 6.53 4.80
CA ARG A 62 6.03 7.73 3.97
C ARG A 62 5.62 7.40 2.54
N PRO A 63 4.52 7.98 2.03
CA PRO A 63 3.99 7.61 0.73
C PRO A 63 4.90 8.06 -0.41
N TYR A 64 4.88 7.30 -1.51
CA TYR A 64 5.59 7.65 -2.73
C TYR A 64 4.84 8.73 -3.49
N LYS A 65 5.40 9.95 -3.50
CA LYS A 65 4.70 11.16 -3.98
C LYS A 65 4.61 11.33 -5.50
N ARG A 66 4.98 10.34 -6.33
CA ARG A 66 4.91 10.50 -7.79
C ARG A 66 3.67 9.85 -8.38
N PHE A 67 2.97 10.64 -9.18
CA PHE A 67 1.87 10.17 -10.02
C PHE A 67 2.41 9.75 -11.38
N HIS A 68 1.96 8.59 -11.85
CA HIS A 68 2.34 8.02 -13.15
C HIS A 68 1.15 8.00 -14.10
N HIS A 69 1.33 8.54 -15.30
CA HIS A 69 0.36 8.40 -16.39
C HIS A 69 0.70 7.13 -17.17
N VAL A 70 0.15 5.99 -16.75
CA VAL A 70 0.57 4.66 -17.27
C VAL A 70 -0.16 4.27 -18.55
N PHE A 71 -1.45 4.59 -18.65
CA PHE A 71 -2.28 4.24 -19.79
C PHE A 71 -2.26 5.37 -20.83
N LYS A 72 -2.34 5.03 -22.12
CA LYS A 72 -2.60 6.02 -23.17
C LYS A 72 -4.11 6.31 -23.14
N ASP A 73 -4.47 7.58 -23.16
CA ASP A 73 -5.86 8.01 -23.38
C ASP A 73 -6.37 7.52 -24.74
#